data_AF-A0A9X2TM90-F1
#
_entry.id   AF-A0A9X2TM90-F1
#
_cell.length_a   1.000
_cell.length_b   1.000
_cell.length_c   1.000
_cell.angle_alpha   90.00
_cell.angle_beta   90.00
_cell.angle_gamma   90.00
#
_symmetry.space_group_name_H-M   'P 1'
#
loop_
_entity.id
_entity.type
_entity.pdbx_description
1 polymer ?
#
loop_
_entity_poly.entity_id
_entity_poly.type
_entity_poly.pdbx_seq_one_letter_code
_entity_poly.pdbx_strand_id
1 'polypeptide(L)'
;MLFSRLFALRWRGRAVVCLCVLSLLTAAMAPAACAEEMPRFVSQNGRHAVFVDGAPYTILAAQLHNSSAWPAVLPQALDEVVALHANTVEAPVYWEQFEPAPGRFDTTNVDALIAGARKRGLRVALLWFGSWKNGQMHYVPEWIKRDDATYPRMRDANGEPVDVLSPHVDANVQADARAFTALMQHLRKVDGERHTVILVQVENEPGAIGTVRDHGQAGEAAFAQPVPAAIAQALGKPQGSWQQVFGAEAAEAFNAHATAAYIEQVAAAGKRAYPLPLYVNTWLRYKGKRYPGMDYPSGGATVNVFALWRAATPSIDFIGTDIYTSDYNEYTKVIGQYARPDNPAWVSETGFEAATAPYLFHVLGQGGVGFSIFGMDGNPDSEANRAATAAHAANFQLLAPLQRVLAQAAFEGRLQGVAEQPGMPQRTLRFGDWQAKVSFGAPMWGDAPAILPGNDDHAGRLLVAQLGPEEFLVTGMAARIEFFREAADTRHGQLLRVEQGRYVDGRWQAEKQLNGDQTDYGLNFGRGGSSSPEPVVLRVRVGTY
;
A
#
# COMPACT_ATOMS: atom_id res chain seq x y z
N MET A 1 15.83 -36.29 80.52
CA MET A 1 16.04 -35.34 81.62
C MET A 1 15.42 -34.02 81.15
N LEU A 2 14.31 -33.54 81.72
CA LEU A 2 14.25 -32.60 82.86
C LEU A 2 15.24 -31.42 82.68
N PHE A 3 14.88 -30.13 82.71
CA PHE A 3 13.86 -29.37 83.46
C PHE A 3 13.16 -28.32 82.53
N SER A 4 11.88 -27.94 82.64
CA SER A 4 11.22 -27.13 83.71
C SER A 4 11.85 -25.75 83.94
N ARG A 5 11.17 -24.62 84.15
CA ARG A 5 9.79 -24.10 83.94
C ARG A 5 9.75 -22.72 84.67
N LEU A 6 8.99 -21.75 84.14
CA LEU A 6 8.31 -20.63 84.86
C LEU A 6 9.11 -19.47 85.51
N PHE A 7 8.68 -18.23 85.18
CA PHE A 7 8.21 -17.11 86.04
C PHE A 7 8.22 -15.82 85.16
N ALA A 8 7.15 -15.15 84.71
CA ALA A 8 5.76 -14.86 85.14
C ALA A 8 5.58 -13.58 86.00
N LEU A 9 4.48 -12.83 85.72
CA LEU A 9 3.98 -11.54 86.33
C LEU A 9 4.68 -10.26 85.80
N ARG A 10 4.05 -9.08 85.57
CA ARG A 10 2.67 -8.51 85.73
C ARG A 10 2.50 -7.32 84.71
N TRP A 11 1.35 -6.68 84.39
CA TRP A 11 -0.10 -7.02 84.36
C TRP A 11 -0.97 -5.79 83.95
N ARG A 12 -1.94 -5.92 83.02
CA ARG A 12 -2.96 -4.90 82.57
C ARG A 12 -2.44 -3.73 81.70
N GLY A 13 -3.20 -3.12 80.77
CA GLY A 13 -4.53 -3.43 80.22
C GLY A 13 -5.22 -2.22 79.52
N ARG A 14 -6.12 -2.50 78.56
CA ARG A 14 -7.10 -1.60 77.86
C ARG A 14 -6.64 -0.73 76.66
N ALA A 15 -7.15 -1.17 75.50
CA ALA A 15 -7.46 -0.52 74.21
C ALA A 15 -7.68 1.01 74.11
N VAL A 16 -7.39 1.55 72.91
CA VAL A 16 -8.27 2.37 72.03
C VAL A 16 -7.72 2.31 70.57
N VAL A 17 -8.57 2.54 69.56
CA VAL A 17 -8.30 2.43 68.11
C VAL A 17 -7.98 3.79 67.47
N CYS A 18 -7.02 3.85 66.53
CA CYS A 18 -6.91 4.81 65.40
C CYS A 18 -5.84 4.31 64.40
N LEU A 19 -6.22 3.85 63.21
CA LEU A 19 -6.26 4.57 61.92
C LEU A 19 -4.91 5.09 61.36
N CYS A 20 -4.51 4.48 60.23
CA CYS A 20 -3.93 5.09 59.02
C CYS A 20 -2.86 6.19 59.12
N VAL A 21 -1.58 5.81 58.96
CA VAL A 21 -0.69 6.37 57.90
C VAL A 21 0.31 5.27 57.49
N LEU A 22 0.26 4.79 56.25
CA LEU A 22 1.43 4.24 55.56
C LEU A 22 1.56 4.97 54.23
N SER A 23 2.53 5.88 54.14
CA SER A 23 2.65 6.83 53.05
C SER A 23 3.03 6.14 51.73
N LEU A 24 2.36 6.52 50.65
CA LEU A 24 2.66 6.02 49.31
C LEU A 24 4.07 6.43 48.86
N LEU A 25 4.86 5.45 48.44
CA LEU A 25 5.98 5.62 47.50
C LEU A 25 5.91 4.55 46.39
N THR A 26 4.72 4.36 45.82
CA THR A 26 4.60 3.77 44.49
C THR A 26 5.11 4.81 43.48
N ALA A 27 6.41 4.76 43.17
CA ALA A 27 6.95 5.47 42.02
C ALA A 27 6.23 4.93 40.78
N ALA A 28 5.32 5.74 40.23
CA ALA A 28 4.73 5.49 38.93
C ALA A 28 5.84 5.63 37.89
N MET A 29 6.53 4.53 37.58
CA MET A 29 7.20 4.41 36.30
C MET A 29 6.11 4.50 35.24
N ALA A 30 5.92 5.70 34.69
CA ALA A 30 5.31 5.84 33.39
C ALA A 30 6.05 4.87 32.46
N PRO A 31 5.34 4.13 31.57
CA PRO A 31 6.03 3.34 30.58
C PRO A 31 6.94 4.31 29.82
N ALA A 32 8.25 4.05 29.85
CA ALA A 32 9.15 4.70 28.91
C ALA A 32 8.60 4.35 27.54
N ALA A 33 8.17 5.36 26.78
CA ALA A 33 7.74 5.16 25.41
C ALA A 33 8.99 4.74 24.63
N CYS A 34 9.19 3.42 24.51
CA CYS A 34 10.12 2.88 23.54
C CYS A 34 9.71 3.46 22.18
N ALA A 35 10.68 3.95 21.41
CA ALA A 35 10.44 4.36 20.04
C ALA A 35 9.73 3.22 19.29
N GLU A 36 8.77 3.58 18.45
CA GLU A 36 8.07 2.62 17.59
C GLU A 36 9.13 1.92 16.68
N GLU A 37 8.94 0.65 16.29
CA GLU A 37 9.94 -0.01 15.42
C GLU A 37 9.94 0.65 14.04
N MET A 38 11.13 1.02 13.54
CA MET A 38 11.33 1.63 12.22
C MET A 38 10.56 0.87 11.13
N PRO A 39 9.73 1.56 10.33
CA PRO A 39 9.07 0.96 9.18
C PRO A 39 10.07 0.31 8.25
N ARG A 40 9.77 -0.89 7.77
CA ARG A 40 10.68 -1.65 6.88
C ARG A 40 9.90 -2.52 5.91
N PHE A 41 10.33 -2.53 4.66
CA PHE A 41 9.88 -3.52 3.70
C PHE A 41 10.56 -4.87 3.99
N VAL A 42 9.82 -5.96 3.88
CA VAL A 42 10.30 -7.32 4.11
C VAL A 42 9.85 -8.20 2.97
N SER A 43 10.80 -8.89 2.34
CA SER A 43 10.53 -9.95 1.37
C SER A 43 11.10 -11.28 1.88
N GLN A 44 10.28 -12.33 1.86
CA GLN A 44 10.67 -13.68 2.24
C GLN A 44 9.94 -14.71 1.38
N ASN A 45 10.68 -15.61 0.73
CA ASN A 45 10.12 -16.71 -0.08
C ASN A 45 9.08 -16.25 -1.13
N GLY A 46 9.33 -15.10 -1.77
CA GLY A 46 8.44 -14.51 -2.77
C GLY A 46 7.18 -13.83 -2.23
N ARG A 47 7.08 -13.66 -0.89
CA ARG A 47 6.00 -12.93 -0.21
C ARG A 47 6.54 -11.68 0.47
N HIS A 48 5.68 -10.68 0.61
CA HIS A 48 6.11 -9.32 0.91
C HIS A 48 5.21 -8.67 1.96
N ALA A 49 5.77 -7.78 2.77
CA ALA A 49 5.01 -6.95 3.69
C ALA A 49 5.75 -5.65 3.99
N VAL A 50 5.00 -4.57 4.21
CA VAL A 50 5.53 -3.41 4.97
C VAL A 50 5.27 -3.69 6.44
N PHE A 51 6.34 -3.70 7.24
CA PHE A 51 6.25 -3.74 8.69
C PHE A 51 6.16 -2.32 9.22
N VAL A 52 5.21 -2.08 10.13
CA VAL A 52 4.99 -0.83 10.87
C VAL A 52 4.76 -1.24 12.32
N ASP A 53 5.44 -0.63 13.28
CA ASP A 53 5.35 -1.00 14.71
C ASP A 53 5.70 -2.47 14.99
N GLY A 54 6.63 -3.04 14.21
CA GLY A 54 7.15 -4.41 14.37
C GLY A 54 6.26 -5.53 13.83
N ALA A 55 5.12 -5.21 13.20
CA ALA A 55 4.23 -6.18 12.58
C ALA A 55 3.87 -5.79 11.13
N PRO A 56 3.48 -6.75 10.26
CA PRO A 56 2.91 -6.45 8.95
C PRO A 56 1.72 -5.48 9.03
N TYR A 57 1.58 -4.63 8.02
CA TYR A 57 0.56 -3.59 7.92
C TYR A 57 -0.06 -3.61 6.52
N THR A 58 -1.40 -3.59 6.43
CA THR A 58 -2.09 -3.39 5.15
C THR A 58 -2.41 -1.91 4.99
N ILE A 59 -1.85 -1.29 3.97
CA ILE A 59 -2.04 0.13 3.65
C ILE A 59 -3.41 0.28 2.98
N LEU A 60 -4.34 0.95 3.66
CA LEU A 60 -5.63 1.36 3.14
C LEU A 60 -5.57 2.87 3.00
N ALA A 61 -5.17 3.33 1.82
CA ALA A 61 -4.79 4.70 1.56
C ALA A 61 -5.81 5.48 0.74
N ALA A 62 -5.82 6.79 0.97
CA ALA A 62 -6.42 7.77 0.10
C ALA A 62 -5.36 8.82 -0.22
N GLN A 63 -5.13 9.04 -1.51
CA GLN A 63 -4.20 10.05 -1.99
C GLN A 63 -4.93 11.39 -2.20
N LEU A 64 -4.30 12.45 -1.72
CA LEU A 64 -4.77 13.82 -1.92
C LEU A 64 -4.54 14.27 -3.37
N HIS A 65 -5.40 15.15 -3.86
CA HIS A 65 -5.19 15.85 -5.11
C HIS A 65 -3.84 16.59 -5.13
N ASN A 66 -3.29 16.71 -6.35
CA ASN A 66 -1.94 17.23 -6.59
C ASN A 66 -1.67 18.61 -5.96
N SER A 67 -2.69 19.42 -5.71
CA SER A 67 -2.55 20.79 -5.15
C SER A 67 -3.12 20.95 -3.74
N SER A 68 -3.27 19.87 -2.97
CA SER A 68 -3.98 19.88 -1.68
C SER A 68 -3.09 19.77 -0.42
N ALA A 69 -1.80 19.49 -0.56
CA ALA A 69 -0.88 19.32 0.58
C ALA A 69 -0.40 20.66 1.20
N TRP A 70 -1.30 21.65 1.28
CA TRP A 70 -1.05 22.99 1.83
C TRP A 70 -1.66 23.13 3.23
N PRO A 71 -1.02 23.83 4.19
CA PRO A 71 -1.51 23.97 5.57
C PRO A 71 -2.94 24.53 5.70
N ALA A 72 -3.41 25.31 4.72
CA ALA A 72 -4.77 25.84 4.68
C ALA A 72 -5.82 24.81 4.18
N VAL A 73 -5.42 23.80 3.41
CA VAL A 73 -6.28 22.79 2.77
C VAL A 73 -6.23 21.45 3.53
N LEU A 74 -5.04 21.07 4.01
CA LEU A 74 -4.75 19.84 4.75
C LEU A 74 -5.77 19.52 5.86
N PRO A 75 -6.28 20.46 6.68
CA PRO A 75 -7.26 20.13 7.71
C PRO A 75 -8.51 19.45 7.16
N GLN A 76 -9.12 20.00 6.09
CA GLN A 76 -10.31 19.43 5.46
C GLN A 76 -9.98 18.15 4.70
N ALA A 77 -8.93 18.17 3.87
CA ALA A 77 -8.53 17.02 3.08
C ALA A 77 -8.26 15.77 3.95
N LEU A 78 -7.62 15.96 5.12
CA LEU A 78 -7.39 14.87 6.08
C LEU A 78 -8.67 14.42 6.82
N ASP A 79 -9.68 15.28 6.98
CA ASP A 79 -10.98 14.86 7.51
C ASP A 79 -11.76 14.01 6.49
N GLU A 80 -11.62 14.32 5.20
CA GLU A 80 -12.19 13.53 4.08
C GLU A 80 -11.52 12.14 3.96
N VAL A 81 -10.20 12.05 4.19
CA VAL A 81 -9.47 10.76 4.33
C VAL A 81 -9.98 9.93 5.52
N VAL A 82 -10.23 10.56 6.68
CA VAL A 82 -10.79 9.87 7.86
C VAL A 82 -12.24 9.41 7.60
N ALA A 83 -13.04 10.21 6.88
CA ALA A 83 -14.41 9.85 6.52
C ALA A 83 -14.49 8.64 5.58
N LEU A 84 -13.43 8.37 4.81
CA LEU A 84 -13.28 7.14 4.01
C LEU A 84 -12.91 5.90 4.86
N HIS A 85 -12.64 6.06 6.17
CA HIS A 85 -12.05 5.02 7.03
C HIS A 85 -10.64 4.54 6.59
N ALA A 86 -9.93 5.36 5.81
CA ALA A 86 -8.53 5.09 5.46
C ALA A 86 -7.64 5.06 6.71
N ASN A 87 -6.60 4.24 6.69
CA ASN A 87 -5.60 4.18 7.77
C ASN A 87 -4.32 4.98 7.44
N THR A 88 -4.17 5.38 6.18
CA THR A 88 -2.99 6.08 5.65
C THR A 88 -3.45 7.19 4.72
N VAL A 89 -2.79 8.35 4.78
CA VAL A 89 -2.91 9.39 3.75
C VAL A 89 -1.70 9.35 2.82
N GLU A 90 -1.94 9.48 1.52
CA GLU A 90 -0.90 9.73 0.54
C GLU A 90 -0.92 11.21 0.15
N ALA A 91 0.19 11.91 0.36
CA ALA A 91 0.24 13.36 0.21
C ALA A 91 1.61 13.84 -0.33
N PRO A 92 1.61 14.75 -1.31
CA PRO A 92 2.85 15.24 -1.90
C PRO A 92 3.62 16.23 -1.01
N VAL A 93 4.93 16.20 -1.16
CA VAL A 93 5.85 17.27 -0.80
C VAL A 93 6.47 17.80 -2.09
N TYR A 94 6.19 19.06 -2.37
CA TYR A 94 6.63 19.76 -3.58
C TYR A 94 8.06 20.27 -3.41
N TRP A 95 8.99 19.90 -4.30
CA TRP A 95 10.36 20.40 -4.19
C TRP A 95 10.43 21.93 -4.30
N GLU A 96 9.65 22.55 -5.20
CA GLU A 96 9.59 24.01 -5.36
C GLU A 96 9.19 24.77 -4.09
N GLN A 97 8.40 24.13 -3.22
CA GLN A 97 8.02 24.71 -1.94
C GLN A 97 8.97 24.30 -0.81
N PHE A 98 9.51 23.08 -0.85
CA PHE A 98 10.44 22.60 0.15
C PHE A 98 11.81 23.29 0.05
N GLU A 99 12.27 23.68 -1.15
CA GLU A 99 13.53 24.39 -1.40
C GLU A 99 13.32 25.59 -2.36
N PRO A 100 12.60 26.66 -1.93
CA PRO A 100 12.26 27.80 -2.79
C PRO A 100 13.48 28.63 -3.23
N ALA A 101 14.64 28.45 -2.58
CA ALA A 101 15.93 28.96 -3.01
C ALA A 101 17.03 27.94 -2.65
N PRO A 102 18.15 27.86 -3.40
CA PRO A 102 19.17 26.82 -3.19
C PRO A 102 19.66 26.74 -1.74
N GLY A 103 19.57 25.56 -1.13
CA GLY A 103 19.97 25.26 0.24
C GLY A 103 19.08 25.89 1.33
N ARG A 104 18.01 26.60 0.99
CA ARG A 104 17.05 27.19 1.93
C ARG A 104 15.79 26.35 1.98
N PHE A 105 15.69 25.49 3.00
CA PHE A 105 14.54 24.60 3.16
C PHE A 105 13.38 25.23 3.95
N ASP A 106 12.15 25.01 3.51
CA ASP A 106 10.90 25.34 4.23
C ASP A 106 10.14 24.05 4.57
N THR A 107 10.01 23.76 5.86
CA THR A 107 9.42 22.50 6.35
C THR A 107 7.94 22.63 6.68
N THR A 108 7.34 23.83 6.53
CA THR A 108 6.02 24.18 7.07
C THR A 108 4.91 23.20 6.66
N ASN A 109 4.88 22.77 5.38
CA ASN A 109 3.86 21.82 4.90
C ASN A 109 4.09 20.40 5.42
N VAL A 110 5.36 19.97 5.48
CA VAL A 110 5.74 18.64 5.98
C VAL A 110 5.34 18.51 7.45
N ASP A 111 5.64 19.54 8.24
CA ASP A 111 5.28 19.61 9.66
C ASP A 111 3.76 19.66 9.87
N ALA A 112 3.04 20.44 9.04
CA ALA A 112 1.58 20.51 9.08
C ALA A 112 0.90 19.18 8.71
N LEU A 113 1.41 18.47 7.69
CA LEU A 113 0.93 17.15 7.27
C LEU A 113 1.13 16.13 8.39
N ILE A 114 2.34 16.02 8.94
CA ILE A 114 2.68 15.08 10.01
C ILE A 114 1.83 15.35 11.27
N ALA A 115 1.72 16.61 11.70
CA ALA A 115 0.90 16.98 12.86
C ALA A 115 -0.60 16.72 12.61
N GLY A 116 -1.09 17.03 11.40
CA GLY A 116 -2.47 16.82 11.00
C GLY A 116 -2.88 15.35 10.91
N ALA A 117 -1.99 14.49 10.41
CA ALA A 117 -2.17 13.04 10.33
C ALA A 117 -2.13 12.38 11.72
N ARG A 118 -1.11 12.72 12.54
CA ARG A 118 -1.00 12.25 13.94
C ARG A 118 -2.25 12.53 14.77
N LYS A 119 -2.81 13.74 14.66
CA LYS A 119 -4.03 14.15 15.38
C LYS A 119 -5.24 13.28 15.03
N ARG A 120 -5.24 12.66 13.85
CA ARG A 120 -6.30 11.81 13.30
C ARG A 120 -6.02 10.31 13.42
N GLY A 121 -4.85 9.92 13.94
CA GLY A 121 -4.43 8.51 13.99
C GLY A 121 -4.05 7.93 12.62
N LEU A 122 -3.84 8.77 11.61
CA LEU A 122 -3.41 8.34 10.27
C LEU A 122 -1.89 8.12 10.24
N ARG A 123 -1.45 7.09 9.52
CA ARG A 123 -0.09 7.02 8.98
C ARG A 123 0.00 7.83 7.68
N VAL A 124 1.22 8.09 7.19
CA VAL A 124 1.50 8.88 5.98
C VAL A 124 2.39 8.08 5.05
N ALA A 125 2.02 8.03 3.77
CA ALA A 125 2.95 7.75 2.69
C ALA A 125 3.21 9.07 1.94
N LEU A 126 4.46 9.49 1.90
CA LEU A 126 4.85 10.83 1.46
C LEU A 126 5.30 10.78 0.00
N LEU A 127 4.75 11.63 -0.88
CA LEU A 127 5.11 11.62 -2.30
C LEU A 127 6.14 12.71 -2.60
N TRP A 128 7.38 12.37 -2.93
CA TRP A 128 8.38 13.36 -3.34
C TRP A 128 8.10 13.81 -4.78
N PHE A 129 7.54 15.00 -4.95
CA PHE A 129 7.37 15.62 -6.26
C PHE A 129 8.63 16.43 -6.57
N GLY A 130 9.68 15.70 -6.95
CA GLY A 130 11.02 16.19 -7.28
C GLY A 130 11.20 16.51 -8.76
N SER A 131 12.24 15.94 -9.36
CA SER A 131 12.60 16.08 -10.76
C SER A 131 11.54 15.57 -11.75
N TRP A 132 10.74 14.58 -11.35
CA TRP A 132 9.61 14.08 -12.14
C TRP A 132 8.28 14.15 -11.40
N LYS A 133 7.29 14.69 -12.11
CA LYS A 133 5.86 14.53 -11.87
C LYS A 133 5.17 14.33 -13.22
N ASN A 134 4.65 13.13 -13.48
CA ASN A 134 3.90 12.79 -14.72
C ASN A 134 4.74 12.93 -16.00
N GLY A 135 6.00 12.51 -15.96
CA GLY A 135 6.94 12.65 -17.07
C GLY A 135 7.37 14.10 -17.35
N GLN A 136 7.16 15.03 -16.41
CA GLN A 136 7.45 16.46 -16.52
C GLN A 136 8.15 17.01 -15.26
N MET A 137 8.83 18.15 -15.36
CA MET A 137 9.58 18.80 -14.26
C MET A 137 8.78 19.87 -13.49
N HIS A 138 7.45 19.82 -13.48
CA HIS A 138 6.63 20.98 -13.03
C HIS A 138 6.79 21.37 -11.56
N TYR A 139 7.18 20.45 -10.67
CA TYR A 139 7.31 20.71 -9.23
C TYR A 139 8.75 21.02 -8.79
N VAL A 140 9.72 21.12 -9.71
CA VAL A 140 11.07 21.60 -9.37
C VAL A 140 11.07 23.11 -9.07
N PRO A 141 11.96 23.62 -8.20
CA PRO A 141 12.02 25.05 -7.89
C PRO A 141 12.20 25.98 -9.08
N GLU A 142 11.71 27.23 -8.94
CA GLU A 142 11.88 28.26 -9.96
C GLU A 142 13.34 28.52 -10.36
N TRP A 143 14.27 28.38 -9.41
CA TRP A 143 15.69 28.58 -9.67
C TRP A 143 16.31 27.47 -10.55
N ILE A 144 15.70 26.27 -10.59
CA ILE A 144 16.01 25.23 -11.58
C ILE A 144 15.34 25.56 -12.90
N LYS A 145 14.02 25.83 -12.90
CA LYS A 145 13.21 26.12 -14.10
C LYS A 145 13.83 27.21 -14.98
N ARG A 146 14.42 28.25 -14.36
CA ARG A 146 15.00 29.44 -15.02
C ARG A 146 16.46 29.29 -15.47
N ASP A 147 17.19 28.26 -15.03
CA ASP A 147 18.62 28.07 -15.33
C ASP A 147 18.86 26.77 -16.12
N ASP A 148 18.47 26.77 -17.40
CA ASP A 148 18.70 25.65 -18.34
C ASP A 148 20.20 25.42 -18.64
N ALA A 149 21.07 26.37 -18.28
CA ALA A 149 22.52 26.23 -18.48
C ALA A 149 23.17 25.34 -17.41
N THR A 150 22.75 25.49 -16.15
CA THR A 150 23.16 24.59 -15.05
C THR A 150 22.28 23.35 -14.99
N TYR A 151 20.98 23.48 -15.24
CA TYR A 151 19.97 22.42 -15.10
C TYR A 151 19.25 22.14 -16.43
N PRO A 152 19.95 21.59 -17.43
CA PRO A 152 19.40 21.41 -18.77
C PRO A 152 18.30 20.35 -18.80
N ARG A 153 17.30 20.66 -19.62
CA ARG A 153 16.26 19.72 -20.04
C ARG A 153 16.78 18.66 -21.00
N MET A 154 16.05 17.53 -21.09
CA MET A 154 16.21 16.60 -22.21
C MET A 154 15.94 17.32 -23.53
N ARG A 155 16.59 16.89 -24.62
CA ARG A 155 16.29 17.34 -25.98
C ARG A 155 15.64 16.23 -26.79
N ASP A 156 14.71 16.59 -27.67
CA ASP A 156 14.13 15.68 -28.66
C ASP A 156 15.09 15.45 -29.85
N ALA A 157 14.71 14.58 -30.78
CA ALA A 157 15.53 14.26 -31.96
C ALA A 157 15.75 15.45 -32.92
N ASN A 158 15.03 16.57 -32.76
CA ASN A 158 15.21 17.80 -33.52
C ASN A 158 16.10 18.82 -32.77
N GLY A 159 16.42 18.58 -31.49
CA GLY A 159 17.15 19.49 -30.61
C GLY A 159 16.27 20.41 -29.77
N GLU A 160 14.94 20.26 -29.85
CA GLU A 160 13.98 21.06 -29.09
C GLU A 160 13.94 20.60 -27.62
N PRO A 161 13.72 21.53 -26.66
CA PRO A 161 13.63 21.19 -25.25
C PRO A 161 12.34 20.41 -24.94
N VAL A 162 12.50 19.31 -24.22
CA VAL A 162 11.41 18.53 -23.64
C VAL A 162 11.15 19.04 -22.22
N ASP A 163 9.91 18.94 -21.73
CA ASP A 163 9.46 19.53 -20.45
C ASP A 163 9.92 18.75 -19.20
N VAL A 164 11.15 18.25 -19.20
CA VAL A 164 11.73 17.40 -18.15
C VAL A 164 13.26 17.53 -18.10
N LEU A 165 13.84 17.41 -16.91
CA LEU A 165 15.29 17.48 -16.71
C LEU A 165 16.03 16.31 -17.38
N SER A 166 17.23 16.56 -17.92
CA SER A 166 18.08 15.48 -18.42
C SER A 166 18.61 14.61 -17.27
N PRO A 167 18.42 13.28 -17.30
CA PRO A 167 18.97 12.39 -16.29
C PRO A 167 20.50 12.19 -16.42
N HIS A 168 21.12 12.75 -17.47
CA HIS A 168 22.55 12.59 -17.78
C HIS A 168 23.43 13.74 -17.28
N VAL A 169 22.87 14.68 -16.50
CA VAL A 169 23.60 15.85 -16.01
C VAL A 169 23.64 15.84 -14.48
N ASP A 170 24.84 15.70 -13.93
CA ASP A 170 25.10 15.58 -12.49
C ASP A 170 24.48 16.74 -11.68
N ALA A 171 24.43 17.95 -12.23
CA ALA A 171 23.83 19.10 -11.56
C ALA A 171 22.34 18.86 -11.20
N ASN A 172 21.58 18.22 -12.09
CA ASN A 172 20.19 17.83 -11.85
C ASN A 172 20.14 16.80 -10.70
N VAL A 173 20.82 15.66 -10.86
CA VAL A 173 20.85 14.55 -9.89
C VAL A 173 21.22 15.03 -8.50
N GLN A 174 22.28 15.84 -8.41
CA GLN A 174 22.84 16.30 -7.15
C GLN A 174 21.98 17.41 -6.52
N ALA A 175 21.21 18.17 -7.29
CA ALA A 175 20.23 19.10 -6.73
C ALA A 175 19.09 18.33 -6.03
N ASP A 176 18.49 17.36 -6.73
CA ASP A 176 17.40 16.56 -6.18
C ASP A 176 17.86 15.74 -4.97
N ALA A 177 18.96 15.00 -5.12
CA ALA A 177 19.50 14.17 -4.04
C ALA A 177 19.84 14.98 -2.78
N ARG A 178 20.24 16.26 -2.89
CA ARG A 178 20.44 17.16 -1.73
C ARG A 178 19.11 17.54 -1.08
N ALA A 179 18.11 17.92 -1.86
CA ALA A 179 16.80 18.32 -1.37
C ALA A 179 16.08 17.13 -0.70
N PHE A 180 16.05 15.98 -1.35
CA PHE A 180 15.50 14.75 -0.79
C PHE A 180 16.27 14.31 0.48
N THR A 181 17.60 14.44 0.50
CA THR A 181 18.39 14.19 1.73
C THR A 181 17.97 15.11 2.86
N ALA A 182 17.77 16.41 2.61
CA ALA A 182 17.32 17.37 3.62
C ALA A 182 15.91 17.07 4.13
N LEU A 183 14.99 16.64 3.24
CA LEU A 183 13.67 16.16 3.60
C LEU A 183 13.76 14.95 4.54
N MET A 184 14.53 13.92 4.16
CA MET A 184 14.69 12.69 4.96
C MET A 184 15.39 12.97 6.31
N GLN A 185 16.35 13.91 6.37
CA GLN A 185 16.94 14.39 7.63
C GLN A 185 15.90 15.10 8.51
N HIS A 186 15.01 15.90 7.93
CA HIS A 186 13.94 16.57 8.67
C HIS A 186 12.92 15.57 9.21
N LEU A 187 12.47 14.61 8.40
CA LEU A 187 11.59 13.51 8.83
C LEU A 187 12.18 12.75 10.03
N ARG A 188 13.47 12.38 9.95
CA ARG A 188 14.17 11.75 11.08
C ARG A 188 14.16 12.61 12.35
N LYS A 189 14.30 13.93 12.22
CA LYS A 189 14.31 14.87 13.34
C LYS A 189 12.93 15.05 13.98
N VAL A 190 11.85 15.09 13.20
CA VAL A 190 10.49 15.40 13.72
C VAL A 190 9.59 14.18 13.90
N ASP A 191 9.95 13.03 13.33
CA ASP A 191 9.16 11.79 13.30
C ASP A 191 9.95 10.50 13.58
N GLY A 192 11.24 10.60 13.90
CA GLY A 192 12.13 9.46 14.16
C GLY A 192 11.81 8.61 15.40
N GLU A 193 10.84 9.00 16.24
CA GLU A 193 10.37 8.23 17.40
C GLU A 193 8.97 7.61 17.21
N ARG A 194 8.16 8.20 16.31
CA ARG A 194 6.72 7.92 16.16
C ARG A 194 6.34 7.37 14.78
N HIS A 195 7.23 7.46 13.80
CA HIS A 195 7.08 6.85 12.46
C HIS A 195 5.68 7.02 11.88
N THR A 196 5.20 8.26 11.88
CA THR A 196 3.93 8.66 11.24
C THR A 196 4.06 8.47 9.74
N VAL A 197 5.18 8.90 9.16
CA VAL A 197 5.58 8.57 7.80
C VAL A 197 6.13 7.15 7.78
N ILE A 198 5.45 6.28 7.03
CA ILE A 198 5.76 4.85 6.95
C ILE A 198 6.34 4.43 5.59
N LEU A 199 6.08 5.19 4.54
CA LEU A 199 6.61 5.02 3.19
C LEU A 199 6.96 6.40 2.61
N VAL A 200 7.89 6.44 1.67
CA VAL A 200 8.12 7.60 0.80
C VAL A 200 8.20 7.15 -0.66
N GLN A 201 7.41 7.78 -1.52
CA GLN A 201 7.57 7.67 -2.97
C GLN A 201 8.71 8.57 -3.41
N VAL A 202 9.64 8.07 -4.22
CA VAL A 202 10.70 8.88 -4.84
C VAL A 202 10.25 9.21 -6.26
N GLU A 203 10.10 10.50 -6.55
CA GLU A 203 9.47 11.03 -7.77
C GLU A 203 7.98 10.68 -7.92
N ASN A 204 7.36 11.10 -9.02
CA ASN A 204 6.02 10.67 -9.40
C ASN A 204 5.90 10.42 -10.92
N GLU A 205 5.52 9.21 -11.31
CA GLU A 205 5.38 8.77 -12.71
C GLU A 205 6.57 9.22 -13.60
N PRO A 206 7.80 8.75 -13.31
CA PRO A 206 9.01 9.27 -13.93
C PRO A 206 9.19 8.84 -15.40
N GLY A 207 10.02 9.58 -16.14
CA GLY A 207 10.27 9.41 -17.57
C GLY A 207 10.04 10.70 -18.37
N ALA A 208 9.85 10.60 -19.68
CA ALA A 208 9.66 11.74 -20.58
C ALA A 208 8.47 11.54 -21.53
N ILE A 209 7.62 12.56 -21.67
CA ILE A 209 6.67 12.71 -22.80
C ILE A 209 7.27 13.70 -23.80
N GLY A 210 7.14 13.42 -25.10
CA GLY A 210 7.71 14.20 -26.20
C GLY A 210 9.00 13.62 -26.79
N THR A 211 9.67 12.69 -26.10
CA THR A 211 10.82 11.94 -26.65
C THR A 211 10.93 10.54 -26.03
N VAL A 212 11.64 9.63 -26.72
CA VAL A 212 11.99 8.31 -26.18
C VAL A 212 13.24 8.38 -25.29
N ARG A 213 14.18 9.27 -25.60
CA ARG A 213 15.41 9.49 -24.83
C ARG A 213 15.95 10.91 -24.99
N ASP A 214 16.95 11.26 -24.21
CA ASP A 214 17.65 12.52 -24.38
C ASP A 214 18.55 12.47 -25.63
N HIS A 215 18.37 13.43 -26.53
CA HIS A 215 19.21 13.67 -27.72
C HIS A 215 20.13 14.89 -27.55
N GLY A 216 20.17 15.49 -26.35
CA GLY A 216 21.16 16.49 -25.99
C GLY A 216 22.58 15.91 -25.96
N GLN A 217 23.59 16.78 -25.89
CA GLN A 217 25.00 16.37 -25.95
C GLN A 217 25.35 15.30 -24.89
N ALA A 218 24.84 15.44 -23.66
CA ALA A 218 25.04 14.47 -22.59
C ALA A 218 24.32 13.13 -22.87
N GLY A 219 23.07 13.18 -23.34
CA GLY A 219 22.28 12.01 -23.73
C GLY A 219 22.92 11.19 -24.85
N GLU A 220 23.34 11.82 -25.95
CA GLU A 220 24.03 11.12 -27.04
C GLU A 220 25.39 10.54 -26.60
N ALA A 221 26.17 11.29 -25.81
CA ALA A 221 27.46 10.81 -25.29
C ALA A 221 27.30 9.60 -24.36
N ALA A 222 26.22 9.55 -23.58
CA ALA A 222 25.86 8.42 -22.73
C ALA A 222 25.28 7.24 -23.53
N PHE A 223 24.46 7.49 -24.56
CA PHE A 223 23.91 6.43 -25.42
C PHE A 223 24.98 5.73 -26.27
N ALA A 224 26.06 6.44 -26.60
CA ALA A 224 27.23 5.86 -27.27
C ALA A 224 28.05 4.90 -26.39
N GLN A 225 27.84 4.88 -25.06
CA GLN A 225 28.51 3.95 -24.16
C GLN A 225 27.89 2.54 -24.23
N PRO A 226 28.65 1.48 -23.88
CA PRO A 226 28.07 0.16 -23.66
C PRO A 226 27.03 0.16 -22.54
N VAL A 227 26.13 -0.83 -22.56
CA VAL A 227 25.23 -1.11 -21.43
C VAL A 227 26.09 -1.37 -20.18
N PRO A 228 25.80 -0.74 -19.01
CA PRO A 228 26.60 -0.94 -17.81
C PRO A 228 26.69 -2.43 -17.42
N ALA A 229 27.90 -2.87 -17.10
CA ALA A 229 28.21 -4.30 -17.05
C ALA A 229 27.34 -5.07 -16.04
N ALA A 230 27.05 -4.46 -14.89
CA ALA A 230 26.17 -5.02 -13.86
C ALA A 230 24.71 -5.19 -14.34
N ILE A 231 24.20 -4.26 -15.16
CA ILE A 231 22.84 -4.32 -15.71
C ILE A 231 22.75 -5.44 -16.77
N ALA A 232 23.72 -5.52 -17.68
CA ALA A 232 23.78 -6.62 -18.65
C ALA A 232 23.85 -7.98 -17.93
N GLN A 233 24.68 -8.10 -16.89
CA GLN A 233 24.78 -9.32 -16.07
C GLN A 233 23.46 -9.65 -15.34
N ALA A 234 22.84 -8.68 -14.68
CA ALA A 234 21.58 -8.87 -13.95
C ALA A 234 20.42 -9.30 -14.87
N LEU A 235 20.43 -8.84 -16.13
CA LEU A 235 19.45 -9.20 -17.15
C LEU A 235 19.79 -10.47 -17.94
N GLY A 236 20.91 -11.14 -17.64
CA GLY A 236 21.38 -12.32 -18.38
C GLY A 236 21.73 -12.03 -19.85
N LYS A 237 22.09 -10.78 -20.16
CA LYS A 237 22.39 -10.28 -21.52
C LYS A 237 23.90 -10.19 -21.75
N PRO A 238 24.39 -10.33 -22.99
CA PRO A 238 25.80 -10.13 -23.32
C PRO A 238 26.21 -8.66 -23.14
N GLN A 239 27.51 -8.42 -22.96
CA GLN A 239 28.07 -7.06 -23.02
C GLN A 239 28.01 -6.52 -24.46
N GLY A 240 27.70 -5.24 -24.60
CA GLY A 240 27.60 -4.56 -25.91
C GLY A 240 26.99 -3.17 -25.79
N SER A 241 26.80 -2.49 -26.92
CA SER A 241 26.04 -1.23 -26.98
C SER A 241 24.55 -1.47 -26.76
N TRP A 242 23.81 -0.41 -26.38
CA TRP A 242 22.35 -0.46 -26.23
C TRP A 242 21.67 -1.08 -27.46
N GLN A 243 22.09 -0.69 -28.67
CA GLN A 243 21.56 -1.22 -29.92
C GLN A 243 21.84 -2.72 -30.12
N GLN A 244 23.01 -3.22 -29.71
CA GLN A 244 23.37 -4.64 -29.79
C GLN A 244 22.59 -5.49 -28.77
N VAL A 245 22.29 -4.94 -27.60
CA VAL A 245 21.75 -5.66 -26.44
C VAL A 245 20.21 -5.63 -26.37
N PHE A 246 19.58 -4.59 -26.90
CA PHE A 246 18.13 -4.35 -26.86
C PHE A 246 17.47 -4.13 -28.24
N GLY A 247 18.25 -3.98 -29.32
CA GLY A 247 17.70 -3.88 -30.68
C GLY A 247 16.74 -2.70 -30.83
N ALA A 248 15.50 -2.96 -31.24
CA ALA A 248 14.48 -1.92 -31.42
C ALA A 248 14.07 -1.22 -30.11
N GLU A 249 14.28 -1.85 -28.95
CA GLU A 249 13.92 -1.30 -27.63
C GLU A 249 15.07 -0.48 -27.01
N ALA A 250 16.20 -0.32 -27.71
CA ALA A 250 17.43 0.26 -27.18
C ALA A 250 17.27 1.68 -26.61
N ALA A 251 16.49 2.55 -27.27
CA ALA A 251 16.28 3.91 -26.81
C ALA A 251 15.43 3.97 -25.52
N GLU A 252 14.37 3.15 -25.44
CA GLU A 252 13.51 3.06 -24.24
C GLU A 252 14.26 2.43 -23.06
N ALA A 253 15.00 1.33 -23.31
CA ALA A 253 15.80 0.65 -22.29
C ALA A 253 16.94 1.54 -21.75
N PHE A 254 17.57 2.35 -22.61
CA PHE A 254 18.56 3.35 -22.22
C PHE A 254 17.96 4.44 -21.33
N ASN A 255 16.83 5.03 -21.74
CA ASN A 255 16.20 6.10 -20.98
C ASN A 255 15.63 5.59 -19.64
N ALA A 256 15.12 4.35 -19.63
CA ALA A 256 14.71 3.66 -18.41
C ALA A 256 15.88 3.45 -17.45
N HIS A 257 17.03 3.01 -17.96
CA HIS A 257 18.25 2.93 -17.16
C HIS A 257 18.69 4.30 -16.61
N ALA A 258 18.67 5.34 -17.44
CA ALA A 258 19.09 6.69 -17.03
C ALA A 258 18.20 7.24 -15.90
N THR A 259 16.88 7.13 -16.08
CA THR A 259 15.87 7.54 -15.09
C THR A 259 16.01 6.74 -13.80
N ALA A 260 16.15 5.41 -13.90
CA ALA A 260 16.36 4.53 -12.75
C ALA A 260 17.67 4.84 -12.00
N ALA A 261 18.78 5.05 -12.70
CA ALA A 261 20.08 5.36 -12.10
C ALA A 261 20.17 6.77 -11.48
N TYR A 262 19.36 7.71 -11.95
CA TYR A 262 19.14 8.99 -11.27
C TYR A 262 18.42 8.77 -9.93
N ILE A 263 17.27 8.11 -9.98
CA ILE A 263 16.42 7.88 -8.81
C ILE A 263 17.12 7.01 -7.76
N GLU A 264 17.96 6.05 -8.17
CA GLU A 264 18.81 5.30 -7.24
C GLU A 264 19.75 6.22 -6.45
N GLN A 265 20.34 7.26 -7.06
CA GLN A 265 21.22 8.19 -6.34
C GLN A 265 20.44 9.04 -5.33
N VAL A 266 19.24 9.48 -5.69
CA VAL A 266 18.31 10.21 -4.80
C VAL A 266 17.87 9.31 -3.64
N ALA A 267 17.36 8.12 -3.94
CA ALA A 267 16.88 7.11 -2.98
C ALA A 267 18.00 6.65 -2.02
N ALA A 268 19.19 6.35 -2.54
CA ALA A 268 20.34 5.95 -1.73
C ALA A 268 20.80 7.08 -0.80
N ALA A 269 20.73 8.34 -1.23
CA ALA A 269 21.03 9.49 -0.38
C ALA A 269 19.98 9.66 0.74
N GLY A 270 18.70 9.54 0.40
CA GLY A 270 17.61 9.54 1.37
C GLY A 270 17.73 8.43 2.41
N LYS A 271 17.93 7.16 2.00
CA LYS A 271 18.10 6.02 2.93
C LYS A 271 19.30 6.16 3.86
N ARG A 272 20.40 6.79 3.41
CA ARG A 272 21.55 7.11 4.29
C ARG A 272 21.19 8.12 5.38
N ALA A 273 20.28 9.06 5.12
CA ALA A 273 19.79 10.00 6.12
C ALA A 273 18.78 9.35 7.07
N TYR A 274 17.79 8.63 6.52
CA TYR A 274 16.69 8.01 7.25
C TYR A 274 16.16 6.79 6.47
N PRO A 275 16.31 5.56 7.00
CA PRO A 275 16.10 4.33 6.22
C PRO A 275 14.64 3.89 6.16
N LEU A 276 13.71 4.79 5.83
CA LEU A 276 12.32 4.43 5.55
C LEU A 276 12.21 3.56 4.28
N PRO A 277 11.12 2.79 4.14
CA PRO A 277 10.74 2.15 2.88
C PRO A 277 10.56 3.19 1.77
N LEU A 278 11.22 2.97 0.64
CA LEU A 278 11.12 3.80 -0.56
C LEU A 278 10.48 3.01 -1.70
N TYR A 279 9.53 3.61 -2.42
CA TYR A 279 8.96 3.05 -3.64
C TYR A 279 8.99 4.05 -4.79
N VAL A 280 8.76 3.56 -6.01
CA VAL A 280 8.43 4.41 -7.18
C VAL A 280 7.07 3.97 -7.71
N ASN A 281 6.27 4.91 -8.22
CA ASN A 281 5.04 4.60 -8.93
C ASN A 281 5.26 4.58 -10.46
N THR A 282 4.25 4.17 -11.22
CA THR A 282 4.38 3.84 -12.64
C THR A 282 3.16 4.23 -13.45
N TRP A 283 3.31 5.23 -14.31
CA TRP A 283 2.40 5.47 -15.43
C TRP A 283 2.43 4.25 -16.36
N LEU A 284 1.34 3.49 -16.38
CA LEU A 284 1.33 2.15 -16.96
C LEU A 284 1.35 2.12 -18.50
N ARG A 285 2.14 1.19 -19.05
CA ARG A 285 2.04 0.70 -20.44
C ARG A 285 0.95 -0.38 -20.53
N TYR A 286 -0.30 0.06 -20.62
CA TYR A 286 -1.51 -0.78 -20.63
C TYR A 286 -2.57 -0.23 -21.59
N LYS A 287 -3.76 -0.83 -21.69
CA LYS A 287 -4.86 -0.42 -22.60
C LYS A 287 -4.43 -0.29 -24.08
N GLY A 288 -3.51 -1.14 -24.52
CA GLY A 288 -3.01 -1.12 -25.90
C GLY A 288 -1.97 -0.03 -26.20
N LYS A 289 -1.55 0.77 -25.22
CA LYS A 289 -0.42 1.72 -25.33
C LYS A 289 0.87 1.01 -25.75
N ARG A 290 1.56 1.54 -26.75
CA ARG A 290 2.74 0.93 -27.40
C ARG A 290 3.93 1.86 -27.47
N TYR A 291 3.73 3.14 -27.75
CA TYR A 291 4.79 4.07 -28.15
C TYR A 291 5.35 4.83 -26.93
N PRO A 292 6.56 4.50 -26.46
CA PRO A 292 7.19 5.24 -25.37
C PRO A 292 7.43 6.69 -25.79
N GLY A 293 7.26 7.63 -24.87
CA GLY A 293 7.39 9.06 -25.16
C GLY A 293 6.16 9.70 -25.82
N MET A 294 5.16 8.92 -26.22
CA MET A 294 3.88 9.43 -26.75
C MET A 294 2.67 8.91 -25.96
N ASP A 295 2.55 7.59 -25.80
CA ASP A 295 1.42 6.96 -25.11
C ASP A 295 1.60 6.96 -23.57
N TYR A 296 2.85 6.91 -23.12
CA TYR A 296 3.31 6.87 -21.73
C TYR A 296 4.73 7.46 -21.64
N PRO A 297 5.14 7.99 -20.47
CA PRO A 297 6.49 8.52 -20.28
C PRO A 297 7.53 7.45 -20.59
N SER A 298 8.40 7.71 -21.58
CA SER A 298 9.53 6.83 -21.81
C SER A 298 10.50 6.93 -20.64
N GLY A 299 10.94 5.79 -20.12
CA GLY A 299 11.88 5.73 -19.00
C GLY A 299 11.26 5.31 -17.68
N GLY A 300 9.93 5.43 -17.50
CA GLY A 300 9.24 4.93 -16.30
C GLY A 300 9.37 3.41 -16.10
N ALA A 301 8.98 2.92 -14.92
CA ALA A 301 9.15 1.52 -14.48
C ALA A 301 8.18 0.52 -15.13
N THR A 302 7.87 0.69 -16.42
CA THR A 302 6.89 -0.10 -17.16
C THR A 302 7.28 -1.59 -17.27
N VAL A 303 6.28 -2.45 -17.40
CA VAL A 303 6.43 -3.93 -17.38
C VAL A 303 7.54 -4.48 -18.30
N ASN A 304 7.79 -3.86 -19.46
CA ASN A 304 8.83 -4.29 -20.40
C ASN A 304 10.27 -3.95 -19.95
N VAL A 305 10.46 -2.93 -19.11
CA VAL A 305 11.76 -2.55 -18.51
C VAL A 305 11.83 -2.86 -17.01
N PHE A 306 10.82 -3.51 -16.44
CA PHE A 306 10.71 -3.81 -15.01
C PHE A 306 11.98 -4.47 -14.42
N ALA A 307 12.51 -5.50 -15.08
CA ALA A 307 13.70 -6.20 -14.61
C ALA A 307 14.97 -5.31 -14.68
N LEU A 308 15.03 -4.38 -15.64
CA LEU A 308 16.10 -3.41 -15.75
C LEU A 308 16.01 -2.40 -14.61
N TRP A 309 14.80 -1.92 -14.32
CA TRP A 309 14.53 -1.02 -13.20
C TRP A 309 14.92 -1.65 -11.86
N ARG A 310 14.47 -2.88 -11.55
CA ARG A 310 14.87 -3.58 -10.32
C ARG A 310 16.38 -3.80 -10.20
N ALA A 311 17.09 -4.00 -11.32
CA ALA A 311 18.54 -4.11 -11.33
C ALA A 311 19.26 -2.76 -11.12
N ALA A 312 18.64 -1.66 -11.55
CA ALA A 312 19.19 -0.31 -11.46
C ALA A 312 18.84 0.45 -10.16
N THR A 313 17.81 0.02 -9.41
CA THR A 313 17.35 0.69 -8.17
C THR A 313 17.40 -0.17 -6.90
N PRO A 314 18.57 -0.66 -6.46
CA PRO A 314 18.70 -1.45 -5.22
C PRO A 314 18.28 -0.72 -3.94
N SER A 315 18.19 0.61 -3.92
CA SER A 315 17.66 1.39 -2.81
C SER A 315 16.14 1.55 -2.82
N ILE A 316 15.45 1.21 -3.92
CA ILE A 316 13.99 1.19 -4.02
C ILE A 316 13.47 -0.19 -3.62
N ASP A 317 12.62 -0.25 -2.59
CA ASP A 317 12.12 -1.50 -2.05
C ASP A 317 11.15 -2.19 -3.01
N PHE A 318 10.26 -1.43 -3.65
CA PHE A 318 9.29 -1.93 -4.63
C PHE A 318 8.78 -0.88 -5.63
N ILE A 319 8.10 -1.36 -6.67
CA ILE A 319 7.47 -0.58 -7.74
C ILE A 319 5.95 -0.72 -7.61
N GLY A 320 5.26 0.43 -7.53
CA GLY A 320 3.81 0.57 -7.53
C GLY A 320 3.19 0.74 -8.92
N THR A 321 1.87 0.61 -8.99
CA THR A 321 1.07 0.71 -10.21
C THR A 321 0.00 1.79 -10.11
N ASP A 322 -0.08 2.65 -11.13
CA ASP A 322 -1.05 3.75 -11.21
C ASP A 322 -2.14 3.42 -12.23
N ILE A 323 -3.22 2.81 -11.73
CA ILE A 323 -4.15 2.01 -12.52
C ILE A 323 -5.54 2.63 -12.62
N TYR A 324 -5.71 3.40 -13.70
CA TYR A 324 -6.91 4.16 -14.02
C TYR A 324 -7.84 3.41 -14.99
N THR A 325 -8.29 2.21 -14.61
CA THR A 325 -9.26 1.42 -15.38
C THR A 325 -10.29 0.77 -14.46
N SER A 326 -11.51 0.55 -14.96
CA SER A 326 -12.53 -0.26 -14.30
C SER A 326 -12.79 -1.60 -14.99
N ASP A 327 -12.18 -1.87 -16.15
CA ASP A 327 -12.25 -3.18 -16.82
C ASP A 327 -11.51 -4.25 -16.00
N TYR A 328 -12.22 -5.31 -15.63
CA TYR A 328 -11.71 -6.40 -14.80
C TYR A 328 -10.48 -7.07 -15.39
N ASN A 329 -10.51 -7.37 -16.69
CA ASN A 329 -9.47 -8.17 -17.32
C ASN A 329 -8.18 -7.35 -17.46
N GLU A 330 -8.29 -6.08 -17.83
CA GLU A 330 -7.15 -5.16 -17.89
C GLU A 330 -6.60 -4.89 -16.49
N TYR A 331 -7.45 -4.67 -15.48
CA TYR A 331 -7.03 -4.41 -14.10
C TYR A 331 -6.23 -5.58 -13.54
N THR A 332 -6.85 -6.76 -13.48
CA THR A 332 -6.25 -7.97 -12.88
C THR A 332 -5.02 -8.44 -13.65
N LYS A 333 -5.00 -8.30 -14.98
CA LYS A 333 -3.81 -8.56 -15.81
C LYS A 333 -2.64 -7.66 -15.42
N VAL A 334 -2.85 -6.36 -15.26
CA VAL A 334 -1.74 -5.44 -14.95
C VAL A 334 -1.28 -5.61 -13.50
N ILE A 335 -2.17 -5.79 -12.53
CA ILE A 335 -1.74 -6.14 -11.16
C ILE A 335 -0.90 -7.43 -11.16
N GLY A 336 -1.33 -8.46 -11.90
CA GLY A 336 -0.58 -9.71 -12.06
C GLY A 336 0.77 -9.58 -12.80
N GLN A 337 1.04 -8.46 -13.49
CA GLN A 337 2.35 -8.19 -14.10
C GLN A 337 3.37 -7.64 -13.10
N TYR A 338 2.93 -6.94 -12.05
CA TYR A 338 3.78 -6.32 -11.02
C TYR A 338 3.80 -7.11 -9.70
N ALA A 339 2.77 -7.92 -9.42
CA ALA A 339 2.75 -8.90 -8.34
C ALA A 339 3.70 -10.07 -8.64
N ARG A 340 4.89 -10.08 -8.05
CA ARG A 340 6.00 -10.96 -8.44
C ARG A 340 6.81 -11.45 -7.22
N PRO A 341 7.63 -12.51 -7.35
CA PRO A 341 8.52 -12.93 -6.27
C PRO A 341 9.54 -11.86 -5.80
N ASP A 342 9.83 -10.87 -6.63
CA ASP A 342 10.75 -9.73 -6.39
C ASP A 342 10.03 -8.38 -6.15
N ASN A 343 8.69 -8.37 -6.12
CA ASN A 343 7.87 -7.15 -5.96
C ASN A 343 6.44 -7.43 -5.44
N PRO A 344 5.93 -6.72 -4.43
CA PRO A 344 4.54 -6.86 -3.95
C PRO A 344 3.53 -6.41 -5.01
N ALA A 345 2.28 -6.86 -4.88
CA ALA A 345 1.17 -6.11 -5.47
C ALA A 345 1.01 -4.80 -4.65
N TRP A 346 1.20 -3.66 -5.29
CA TRP A 346 1.01 -2.33 -4.69
C TRP A 346 0.30 -1.44 -5.71
N VAL A 347 -0.93 -1.02 -5.37
CA VAL A 347 -1.69 -0.02 -6.12
C VAL A 347 -1.41 1.32 -5.46
N SER A 348 -0.45 2.06 -6.03
CA SER A 348 -0.06 3.40 -5.59
C SER A 348 -1.07 4.45 -6.02
N GLU A 349 -1.75 4.25 -7.14
CA GLU A 349 -2.89 5.06 -7.52
C GLU A 349 -3.96 4.19 -8.20
N THR A 350 -5.23 4.46 -7.93
CA THR A 350 -6.33 3.97 -8.76
C THR A 350 -7.42 5.02 -8.93
N GLY A 351 -8.20 4.90 -10.00
CA GLY A 351 -9.36 5.74 -10.23
C GLY A 351 -10.38 5.64 -9.11
N PHE A 352 -10.97 6.79 -8.76
CA PHE A 352 -11.92 6.94 -7.66
C PHE A 352 -13.27 6.26 -7.93
N GLU A 353 -13.61 5.92 -9.18
CA GLU A 353 -14.93 5.44 -9.57
C GLU A 353 -15.40 4.21 -8.75
N ALA A 354 -16.69 4.13 -8.41
CA ALA A 354 -17.25 3.03 -7.62
C ALA A 354 -16.91 1.62 -8.16
N ALA A 355 -16.74 1.50 -9.49
CA ALA A 355 -16.38 0.26 -10.17
C ALA A 355 -14.92 -0.21 -9.93
N THR A 356 -14.03 0.61 -9.36
CA THR A 356 -12.68 0.19 -8.96
C THR A 356 -12.63 -0.42 -7.56
N ALA A 357 -13.62 -0.11 -6.71
CA ALA A 357 -13.67 -0.56 -5.31
C ALA A 357 -13.55 -2.09 -5.13
N PRO A 358 -14.12 -2.97 -5.97
CA PRO A 358 -13.92 -4.42 -5.82
C PRO A 358 -12.46 -4.87 -5.93
N TYR A 359 -11.60 -4.14 -6.66
CA TYR A 359 -10.23 -4.59 -6.94
C TYR A 359 -9.29 -4.58 -5.74
N LEU A 360 -9.60 -3.88 -4.66
CA LEU A 360 -8.91 -4.04 -3.37
C LEU A 360 -8.86 -5.51 -2.92
N PHE A 361 -9.97 -6.25 -3.08
CA PHE A 361 -10.06 -7.66 -2.70
C PHE A 361 -9.21 -8.56 -3.60
N HIS A 362 -9.06 -8.19 -4.87
CA HIS A 362 -8.13 -8.86 -5.78
C HIS A 362 -6.67 -8.60 -5.41
N VAL A 363 -6.30 -7.33 -5.15
CA VAL A 363 -4.93 -6.92 -4.79
C VAL A 363 -4.47 -7.59 -3.49
N LEU A 364 -5.31 -7.56 -2.44
CA LEU A 364 -5.02 -8.27 -1.19
C LEU A 364 -4.98 -9.80 -1.40
N GLY A 365 -5.83 -10.33 -2.29
CA GLY A 365 -5.81 -11.73 -2.70
C GLY A 365 -4.55 -12.16 -3.48
N GLN A 366 -3.75 -11.23 -4.00
CA GLN A 366 -2.41 -11.48 -4.56
C GLN A 366 -1.28 -11.32 -3.53
N GLY A 367 -1.61 -11.18 -2.23
CA GLY A 367 -0.63 -10.88 -1.19
C GLY A 367 -0.12 -9.42 -1.23
N GLY A 368 -0.94 -8.50 -1.73
CA GLY A 368 -0.59 -7.09 -1.86
C GLY A 368 -0.42 -6.37 -0.52
N VAL A 369 0.48 -5.37 -0.51
CA VAL A 369 0.77 -4.55 0.69
C VAL A 369 -0.26 -3.46 0.94
N GLY A 370 -1.06 -3.11 -0.08
CA GLY A 370 -2.17 -2.17 0.08
C GLY A 370 -2.71 -1.61 -1.23
N PHE A 371 -3.50 -0.54 -1.09
CA PHE A 371 -4.28 0.08 -2.15
C PHE A 371 -4.53 1.55 -1.82
N SER A 372 -4.29 2.43 -2.79
CA SER A 372 -4.47 3.88 -2.67
C SER A 372 -5.45 4.41 -3.73
N ILE A 373 -6.42 5.21 -3.28
CA ILE A 373 -7.46 5.80 -4.13
C ILE A 373 -7.10 7.25 -4.41
N PHE A 374 -6.92 7.62 -5.68
CA PHE A 374 -6.46 8.95 -6.06
C PHE A 374 -7.57 10.00 -5.95
N GLY A 375 -7.21 11.17 -5.42
CA GLY A 375 -8.02 12.39 -5.50
C GLY A 375 -9.31 12.28 -4.68
N MET A 376 -9.22 11.82 -3.43
CA MET A 376 -10.39 11.66 -2.56
C MET A 376 -10.96 12.99 -2.02
N ASP A 377 -10.13 14.02 -1.94
CA ASP A 377 -10.46 15.31 -1.31
C ASP A 377 -11.04 16.35 -2.29
N GLY A 378 -11.85 17.29 -1.80
CA GLY A 378 -12.29 18.47 -2.56
C GLY A 378 -13.20 18.18 -3.78
N ASN A 379 -13.70 16.95 -3.92
CA ASN A 379 -14.57 16.55 -5.01
C ASN A 379 -15.94 17.28 -5.00
N PRO A 380 -16.53 17.60 -6.17
CA PRO A 380 -17.87 18.16 -6.23
C PRO A 380 -18.92 17.16 -5.75
N ASP A 381 -19.94 17.62 -5.03
CA ASP A 381 -21.04 16.77 -4.56
C ASP A 381 -21.95 16.36 -5.73
N SER A 382 -21.70 15.17 -6.26
CA SER A 382 -22.47 14.55 -7.34
C SER A 382 -22.91 13.14 -6.93
N GLU A 383 -23.96 12.62 -7.57
CA GLU A 383 -24.43 11.25 -7.31
C GLU A 383 -23.33 10.20 -7.55
N ALA A 384 -22.55 10.37 -8.64
CA ALA A 384 -21.40 9.51 -8.95
C ALA A 384 -20.33 9.57 -7.84
N ASN A 385 -19.98 10.76 -7.36
CA ASN A 385 -18.95 10.92 -6.31
C ASN A 385 -19.42 10.42 -4.94
N ARG A 386 -20.71 10.58 -4.61
CA ARG A 386 -21.30 9.97 -3.40
C ARG A 386 -21.29 8.44 -3.48
N ALA A 387 -21.65 7.86 -4.64
CA ALA A 387 -21.60 6.42 -4.86
C ALA A 387 -20.17 5.86 -4.81
N ALA A 388 -19.21 6.57 -5.41
CA ALA A 388 -17.78 6.25 -5.35
C ALA A 388 -17.23 6.27 -3.91
N THR A 389 -17.48 7.37 -3.18
CA THR A 389 -17.10 7.49 -1.76
C THR A 389 -17.71 6.35 -0.94
N ALA A 390 -19.00 6.05 -1.10
CA ALA A 390 -19.67 4.99 -0.37
C ALA A 390 -19.09 3.60 -0.67
N ALA A 391 -18.78 3.30 -1.94
CA ALA A 391 -18.24 2.01 -2.36
C ALA A 391 -16.85 1.74 -1.76
N HIS A 392 -15.98 2.76 -1.74
CA HIS A 392 -14.65 2.67 -1.14
C HIS A 392 -14.68 2.74 0.39
N ALA A 393 -15.50 3.62 0.98
CA ALA A 393 -15.68 3.71 2.44
C ALA A 393 -16.15 2.39 3.03
N ALA A 394 -17.13 1.71 2.41
CA ALA A 394 -17.62 0.42 2.87
C ALA A 394 -16.48 -0.63 2.94
N ASN A 395 -15.56 -0.63 1.96
CA ASN A 395 -14.42 -1.53 1.97
C ASN A 395 -13.47 -1.24 3.14
N PHE A 396 -13.10 0.02 3.31
CA PHE A 396 -12.15 0.43 4.34
C PHE A 396 -12.74 0.28 5.75
N GLN A 397 -14.03 0.60 5.94
CA GLN A 397 -14.75 0.34 7.19
C GLN A 397 -14.72 -1.14 7.59
N LEU A 398 -14.86 -2.05 6.61
CA LEU A 398 -14.85 -3.49 6.82
C LEU A 398 -13.45 -4.05 7.11
N LEU A 399 -12.42 -3.53 6.42
CA LEU A 399 -11.08 -4.12 6.45
C LEU A 399 -10.09 -3.41 7.39
N ALA A 400 -10.27 -2.13 7.73
CA ALA A 400 -9.36 -1.40 8.60
C ALA A 400 -9.20 -2.03 10.01
N PRO A 401 -10.26 -2.52 10.69
CA PRO A 401 -10.12 -3.24 11.96
C PRO A 401 -9.38 -4.58 11.83
N LEU A 402 -9.31 -5.14 10.61
CA LEU A 402 -8.71 -6.44 10.30
C LEU A 402 -7.27 -6.31 9.78
N GLN A 403 -6.80 -5.10 9.45
CA GLN A 403 -5.63 -4.88 8.58
C GLN A 403 -4.37 -5.64 9.03
N ARG A 404 -4.08 -5.73 10.33
CA ARG A 404 -2.94 -6.49 10.87
C ARG A 404 -3.07 -8.00 10.62
N VAL A 405 -4.28 -8.54 10.75
CA VAL A 405 -4.57 -9.97 10.53
C VAL A 405 -4.50 -10.30 9.04
N LEU A 406 -5.01 -9.41 8.18
CA LEU A 406 -4.92 -9.54 6.73
C LEU A 406 -3.46 -9.47 6.25
N ALA A 407 -2.68 -8.49 6.73
CA ALA A 407 -1.27 -8.34 6.40
C ALA A 407 -0.44 -9.56 6.83
N GLN A 408 -0.65 -10.08 8.04
CA GLN A 408 0.03 -11.28 8.52
C GLN A 408 -0.34 -12.51 7.66
N ALA A 409 -1.63 -12.70 7.36
CA ALA A 409 -2.08 -13.81 6.53
C ALA A 409 -1.55 -13.71 5.09
N ALA A 410 -1.49 -12.51 4.49
CA ALA A 410 -0.87 -12.28 3.19
C ALA A 410 0.62 -12.64 3.20
N PHE A 411 1.38 -12.13 4.17
CA PHE A 411 2.82 -12.38 4.30
C PHE A 411 3.15 -13.88 4.48
N GLU A 412 2.27 -14.62 5.15
CA GLU A 412 2.40 -16.06 5.36
C GLU A 412 1.86 -16.92 4.19
N GLY A 413 1.18 -16.32 3.21
CA GLY A 413 0.55 -17.04 2.08
C GLY A 413 -0.77 -17.73 2.43
N ARG A 414 -1.46 -17.24 3.46
CA ARG A 414 -2.72 -17.77 4.02
C ARG A 414 -3.96 -16.93 3.68
N LEU A 415 -3.80 -15.82 2.95
CA LEU A 415 -4.89 -14.97 2.47
C LEU A 415 -5.21 -15.28 1.00
N GLN A 416 -6.48 -15.46 0.66
CA GLN A 416 -6.99 -15.50 -0.71
C GLN A 416 -8.17 -14.55 -0.84
N GLY A 417 -8.32 -13.93 -2.01
CA GLY A 417 -9.35 -12.93 -2.28
C GLY A 417 -9.86 -12.98 -3.70
N VAL A 418 -11.14 -12.63 -3.87
CA VAL A 418 -11.82 -12.56 -5.16
C VAL A 418 -12.61 -11.27 -5.27
N ALA A 419 -12.52 -10.66 -6.44
CA ALA A 419 -13.51 -9.72 -6.96
C ALA A 419 -14.32 -10.45 -8.04
N GLU A 420 -15.59 -10.10 -8.20
CA GLU A 420 -16.48 -10.67 -9.20
C GLU A 420 -15.98 -10.32 -10.60
N GLN A 421 -15.87 -11.34 -11.44
CA GLN A 421 -15.51 -11.20 -12.84
C GLN A 421 -16.80 -11.29 -13.68
N PRO A 422 -17.06 -10.31 -14.57
CA PRO A 422 -18.22 -10.37 -15.47
C PRO A 422 -18.27 -11.70 -16.23
N GLY A 423 -19.43 -12.36 -16.22
CA GLY A 423 -19.64 -13.68 -16.84
C GLY A 423 -19.02 -14.88 -16.10
N MET A 424 -18.39 -14.68 -14.95
CA MET A 424 -17.76 -15.73 -14.12
C MET A 424 -18.28 -15.65 -12.66
N PRO A 425 -19.57 -15.94 -12.43
CA PRO A 425 -20.24 -15.73 -11.14
C PRO A 425 -19.86 -16.75 -10.05
N GLN A 426 -18.90 -17.64 -10.30
CA GLN A 426 -18.38 -18.60 -9.31
C GLN A 426 -16.85 -18.64 -9.33
N ARG A 427 -16.25 -18.80 -8.15
CA ARG A 427 -14.82 -19.01 -7.93
C ARG A 427 -14.61 -20.05 -6.83
N THR A 428 -13.53 -20.81 -6.90
CA THR A 428 -13.18 -21.76 -5.83
C THR A 428 -11.81 -21.46 -5.28
N LEU A 429 -11.75 -21.24 -3.97
CA LEU A 429 -10.55 -21.04 -3.17
C LEU A 429 -10.14 -22.39 -2.54
N ARG A 430 -8.84 -22.61 -2.31
CA ARG A 430 -8.30 -23.92 -1.86
C ARG A 430 -7.35 -23.77 -0.68
N PHE A 431 -7.52 -24.58 0.35
CA PHE A 431 -6.86 -24.48 1.66
C PHE A 431 -6.46 -25.87 2.20
N GLY A 432 -5.66 -26.62 1.41
CA GLY A 432 -5.38 -28.03 1.69
C GLY A 432 -6.62 -28.89 1.42
N ASP A 433 -7.00 -29.73 2.38
CA ASP A 433 -8.20 -30.60 2.34
C ASP A 433 -9.54 -29.84 2.23
N TRP A 434 -9.54 -28.50 2.30
CA TRP A 434 -10.73 -27.67 2.29
C TRP A 434 -10.79 -26.78 1.05
N GLN A 435 -11.95 -26.76 0.40
CA GLN A 435 -12.30 -25.78 -0.63
C GLN A 435 -13.36 -24.82 -0.11
N ALA A 436 -13.34 -23.59 -0.62
CA ALA A 436 -14.41 -22.64 -0.43
C ALA A 436 -14.92 -22.14 -1.78
N LYS A 437 -16.16 -22.47 -2.14
CA LYS A 437 -16.82 -22.00 -3.34
C LYS A 437 -17.46 -20.66 -3.04
N VAL A 438 -17.04 -19.61 -3.74
CA VAL A 438 -17.65 -18.28 -3.73
C VAL A 438 -18.60 -18.17 -4.91
N SER A 439 -19.80 -17.65 -4.66
CA SER A 439 -20.90 -17.50 -5.61
C SER A 439 -21.42 -16.05 -5.57
N PHE A 440 -21.55 -15.42 -6.74
CA PHE A 440 -22.08 -14.06 -6.91
C PHE A 440 -23.49 -14.10 -7.53
N GLY A 441 -24.38 -13.19 -7.13
CA GLY A 441 -25.79 -13.24 -7.54
C GLY A 441 -26.60 -14.42 -6.99
N ALA A 442 -26.09 -15.13 -5.97
CA ALA A 442 -26.87 -16.15 -5.28
C ALA A 442 -27.96 -15.52 -4.40
N PRO A 443 -29.13 -16.17 -4.23
CA PRO A 443 -30.15 -15.68 -3.31
C PRO A 443 -29.62 -15.67 -1.86
N MET A 444 -30.22 -14.87 -0.97
CA MET A 444 -29.82 -14.88 0.45
C MET A 444 -30.30 -16.13 1.21
N TRP A 445 -31.32 -16.81 0.70
CA TRP A 445 -31.97 -17.99 1.30
C TRP A 445 -32.24 -19.04 0.23
N GLY A 446 -32.23 -20.32 0.61
CA GLY A 446 -32.45 -21.42 -0.33
C GLY A 446 -31.23 -21.76 -1.18
N ASP A 447 -31.36 -22.83 -1.95
CA ASP A 447 -30.31 -23.31 -2.84
C ASP A 447 -29.97 -22.30 -3.94
N ALA A 448 -28.68 -22.20 -4.28
CA ALA A 448 -28.26 -21.42 -5.42
C ALA A 448 -28.72 -22.11 -6.73
N PRO A 449 -29.31 -21.39 -7.69
CA PRO A 449 -29.68 -21.98 -8.98
C PRO A 449 -28.42 -22.45 -9.72
N ALA A 450 -28.58 -23.50 -10.55
CA ALA A 450 -27.47 -24.12 -11.29
C ALA A 450 -26.74 -23.13 -12.22
N ILE A 451 -27.45 -22.13 -12.73
CA ILE A 451 -26.89 -20.97 -13.44
C ILE A 451 -27.13 -19.74 -12.57
N LEU A 452 -26.05 -19.12 -12.12
CA LEU A 452 -26.09 -17.85 -11.40
C LEU A 452 -26.03 -16.67 -12.38
N PRO A 453 -26.79 -15.59 -12.15
CA PRO A 453 -26.73 -14.38 -12.98
C PRO A 453 -25.45 -13.55 -12.74
N GLY A 454 -24.80 -13.71 -11.58
CA GLY A 454 -23.89 -12.69 -11.03
C GLY A 454 -24.66 -11.53 -10.40
N ASN A 455 -23.95 -10.53 -9.91
CA ASN A 455 -24.54 -9.24 -9.55
C ASN A 455 -24.62 -8.33 -10.79
N ASP A 456 -25.70 -7.56 -10.92
CA ASP A 456 -25.97 -6.67 -12.06
C ASP A 456 -24.88 -5.59 -12.29
N ASP A 457 -24.18 -5.19 -11.23
CA ASP A 457 -23.11 -4.19 -11.23
C ASP A 457 -21.71 -4.79 -11.04
N HIS A 458 -21.61 -6.12 -10.95
CA HIS A 458 -20.38 -6.88 -10.70
C HIS A 458 -19.60 -6.43 -9.45
N ALA A 459 -20.27 -5.87 -8.44
CA ALA A 459 -19.64 -5.40 -7.21
C ALA A 459 -19.30 -6.51 -6.19
N GLY A 460 -19.55 -7.79 -6.51
CA GLY A 460 -19.26 -8.92 -5.63
C GLY A 460 -17.79 -9.03 -5.26
N ARG A 461 -17.50 -9.31 -3.98
CA ARG A 461 -16.11 -9.38 -3.47
C ARG A 461 -16.00 -10.13 -2.14
N LEU A 462 -14.93 -10.90 -1.94
CA LEU A 462 -14.75 -11.71 -0.74
C LEU A 462 -13.26 -12.02 -0.46
N LEU A 463 -12.88 -12.00 0.83
CA LEU A 463 -11.56 -12.37 1.35
C LEU A 463 -11.70 -13.53 2.36
N VAL A 464 -10.77 -14.47 2.30
CA VAL A 464 -10.63 -15.60 3.24
C VAL A 464 -9.18 -15.65 3.73
N ALA A 465 -8.99 -15.52 5.05
CA ALA A 465 -7.71 -15.77 5.70
C ALA A 465 -7.77 -17.08 6.49
N GLN A 466 -6.93 -18.05 6.16
CA GLN A 466 -6.82 -19.30 6.92
C GLN A 466 -6.05 -19.02 8.23
N LEU A 467 -6.75 -18.99 9.36
CA LEU A 467 -6.18 -18.73 10.70
C LEU A 467 -5.50 -19.98 11.30
N GLY A 468 -6.00 -21.16 10.96
CA GLY A 468 -5.44 -22.47 11.27
C GLY A 468 -5.96 -23.53 10.27
N PRO A 469 -5.55 -24.81 10.37
CA PRO A 469 -5.90 -25.83 9.37
C PRO A 469 -7.41 -25.95 9.08
N GLU A 470 -8.24 -25.82 10.13
CA GLU A 470 -9.70 -25.89 10.07
C GLU A 470 -10.39 -24.59 10.55
N GLU A 471 -9.65 -23.48 10.65
CA GLU A 471 -10.18 -22.20 11.15
C GLU A 471 -9.90 -21.06 10.16
N PHE A 472 -10.94 -20.33 9.76
CA PHE A 472 -10.91 -19.29 8.73
C PHE A 472 -11.52 -17.99 9.24
N LEU A 473 -10.99 -16.85 8.80
CA LEU A 473 -11.65 -15.56 8.84
C LEU A 473 -12.21 -15.27 7.46
N VAL A 474 -13.48 -14.87 7.38
CA VAL A 474 -14.20 -14.66 6.12
C VAL A 474 -14.93 -13.32 6.18
N THR A 475 -14.75 -12.49 5.16
CA THR A 475 -15.49 -11.23 5.02
C THR A 475 -15.60 -10.80 3.56
N GLY A 476 -16.64 -10.06 3.21
CA GLY A 476 -16.95 -9.71 1.83
C GLY A 476 -18.26 -8.95 1.69
N MET A 477 -18.66 -8.73 0.45
CA MET A 477 -19.91 -8.07 0.07
C MET A 477 -20.50 -8.69 -1.20
N ALA A 478 -21.84 -8.72 -1.26
CA ALA A 478 -22.62 -9.22 -2.40
C ALA A 478 -22.20 -10.62 -2.89
N ALA A 479 -21.90 -11.53 -1.95
CA ALA A 479 -21.33 -12.83 -2.21
C ALA A 479 -21.83 -13.89 -1.22
N ARG A 480 -21.96 -15.13 -1.70
CA ARG A 480 -22.15 -16.35 -0.88
C ARG A 480 -20.86 -17.16 -0.89
N ILE A 481 -20.52 -17.82 0.23
CA ILE A 481 -19.40 -18.75 0.33
C ILE A 481 -19.82 -20.05 1.02
N GLU A 482 -19.46 -21.17 0.42
CA GLU A 482 -19.78 -22.53 0.87
C GLU A 482 -18.48 -23.32 1.05
N PHE A 483 -18.28 -23.95 2.22
CA PHE A 483 -17.08 -24.75 2.52
C PHE A 483 -17.34 -26.23 2.23
N PHE A 484 -16.43 -26.84 1.48
CA PHE A 484 -16.46 -28.26 1.11
C PHE A 484 -15.15 -28.93 1.48
N ARG A 485 -15.22 -30.20 1.85
CA ARG A 485 -14.01 -31.02 2.02
C ARG A 485 -13.65 -31.72 0.71
N GLU A 486 -12.39 -31.62 0.34
CA GLU A 486 -11.78 -32.24 -0.84
C GLU A 486 -10.58 -33.09 -0.39
N ALA A 487 -10.88 -34.29 0.10
CA ALA A 487 -9.86 -35.26 0.51
C ALA A 487 -10.28 -36.67 0.07
N ALA A 488 -9.30 -37.52 -0.22
CA ALA A 488 -9.51 -38.86 -0.76
C ALA A 488 -9.80 -39.90 0.34
N ASP A 489 -10.81 -39.65 1.18
CA ASP A 489 -11.33 -40.59 2.17
C ASP A 489 -12.87 -40.56 2.24
N THR A 490 -13.47 -41.27 3.19
CA THR A 490 -14.93 -41.41 3.34
C THR A 490 -15.57 -40.43 4.32
N ARG A 491 -14.84 -39.43 4.83
CA ARG A 491 -15.32 -38.48 5.86
C ARG A 491 -15.90 -37.22 5.24
N HIS A 492 -17.07 -36.85 5.71
CA HIS A 492 -17.78 -35.67 5.23
C HIS A 492 -17.31 -34.41 5.96
N GLY A 493 -17.32 -33.28 5.25
CA GLY A 493 -17.07 -31.96 5.84
C GLY A 493 -18.34 -31.37 6.46
N GLN A 494 -18.18 -30.62 7.55
CA GLN A 494 -19.24 -29.86 8.20
C GLN A 494 -18.72 -28.52 8.74
N LEU A 495 -19.62 -27.56 8.94
CA LEU A 495 -19.35 -26.36 9.73
C LEU A 495 -19.53 -26.71 11.21
N LEU A 496 -18.46 -26.65 12.01
CA LEU A 496 -18.53 -26.91 13.46
C LEU A 496 -19.00 -25.68 14.24
N ARG A 497 -18.61 -24.47 13.81
CA ARG A 497 -18.98 -23.20 14.44
C ARG A 497 -18.80 -22.05 13.46
N VAL A 498 -19.77 -21.16 13.39
CA VAL A 498 -19.67 -19.88 12.67
C VAL A 498 -19.96 -18.77 13.64
N GLU A 499 -18.98 -17.90 13.91
CA GLU A 499 -19.14 -16.72 14.76
C GLU A 499 -19.18 -15.46 13.91
N GLN A 500 -20.24 -14.67 14.02
CA GLN A 500 -20.17 -13.26 13.63
C GLN A 500 -19.49 -12.48 14.75
N GLY A 501 -18.61 -11.56 14.39
CA GLY A 501 -17.93 -10.69 15.34
C GLY A 501 -17.12 -9.60 14.65
N ARG A 502 -16.24 -8.98 15.43
CA ARG A 502 -15.37 -7.88 14.99
C ARG A 502 -14.02 -7.96 15.69
N TYR A 503 -13.02 -7.27 15.15
CA TYR A 503 -11.77 -7.02 15.87
C TYR A 503 -11.81 -5.65 16.54
N VAL A 504 -11.38 -5.61 17.81
CA VAL A 504 -11.17 -4.38 18.58
C VAL A 504 -9.80 -4.50 19.22
N ASP A 505 -8.93 -3.50 19.01
CA ASP A 505 -7.55 -3.48 19.49
C ASP A 505 -6.76 -4.78 19.14
N GLY A 506 -6.95 -5.27 17.91
CA GLY A 506 -6.33 -6.50 17.42
C GLY A 506 -6.90 -7.81 18.00
N ARG A 507 -7.95 -7.75 18.82
CA ARG A 507 -8.58 -8.92 19.48
C ARG A 507 -9.96 -9.20 18.93
N TRP A 508 -10.25 -10.48 18.67
CA TRP A 508 -11.57 -10.93 18.26
C TRP A 508 -12.59 -10.78 19.39
N GLN A 509 -13.73 -10.17 19.08
CA GLN A 509 -14.92 -10.12 19.91
C GLN A 509 -16.06 -10.78 19.14
N ALA A 510 -16.48 -11.97 19.56
CA ALA A 510 -17.67 -12.62 19.03
C ALA A 510 -18.93 -11.88 19.49
N GLU A 511 -19.86 -11.65 18.56
CA GLU A 511 -21.15 -10.99 18.81
C GLU A 511 -22.27 -12.02 18.95
N LYS A 512 -22.31 -13.00 18.03
CA LYS A 512 -23.27 -14.09 18.01
C LYS A 512 -22.73 -15.29 17.22
N GLN A 513 -23.26 -16.48 17.51
CA GLN A 513 -23.08 -17.65 16.67
C GLN A 513 -24.16 -17.67 15.59
N LEU A 514 -23.78 -17.98 14.34
CA LEU A 514 -24.70 -18.28 13.24
C LEU A 514 -24.89 -19.79 13.13
N ASN A 515 -26.12 -20.22 12.81
CA ASN A 515 -26.50 -21.62 12.62
C ASN A 515 -27.85 -21.71 11.86
N GLY A 516 -28.31 -22.91 11.50
CA GLY A 516 -29.56 -23.12 10.77
C GLY A 516 -29.58 -22.36 9.45
N ASP A 517 -30.68 -21.70 9.11
CA ASP A 517 -30.86 -21.01 7.81
C ASP A 517 -29.67 -20.08 7.41
N GLN A 518 -28.95 -19.49 8.38
CA GLN A 518 -27.79 -18.61 8.11
C GLN A 518 -26.50 -19.37 7.72
N THR A 519 -26.51 -20.70 7.78
CA THR A 519 -25.40 -21.60 7.46
C THR A 519 -25.80 -22.73 6.51
N ASP A 520 -27.07 -23.14 6.49
CA ASP A 520 -27.59 -24.27 5.71
C ASP A 520 -27.46 -24.05 4.19
N TYR A 521 -27.50 -22.79 3.74
CA TYR A 521 -27.34 -22.38 2.35
C TYR A 521 -26.00 -21.67 2.10
N GLY A 522 -24.98 -22.01 2.88
CA GLY A 522 -23.70 -21.29 2.90
C GLY A 522 -23.78 -19.95 3.64
N LEU A 523 -22.66 -19.24 3.67
CA LEU A 523 -22.51 -17.98 4.39
C LEU A 523 -22.71 -16.82 3.42
N ASN A 524 -23.69 -15.97 3.68
CA ASN A 524 -24.16 -14.94 2.75
C ASN A 524 -23.79 -13.53 3.25
N PHE A 525 -23.14 -12.75 2.40
CA PHE A 525 -22.62 -11.40 2.69
C PHE A 525 -23.37 -10.36 1.85
N GLY A 526 -24.05 -9.43 2.53
CA GLY A 526 -24.83 -8.36 1.88
C GLY A 526 -23.98 -7.18 1.42
N ARG A 527 -24.64 -6.04 1.19
CA ARG A 527 -24.04 -4.77 0.74
C ARG A 527 -24.18 -3.62 1.75
N GLY A 528 -24.97 -3.82 2.80
CA GLY A 528 -25.51 -2.77 3.66
C GLY A 528 -26.67 -1.99 3.04
N GLY A 529 -27.30 -1.14 3.85
CA GLY A 529 -28.44 -0.31 3.46
C GLY A 529 -29.81 -0.95 3.68
N SER A 530 -30.89 -0.27 3.25
CA SER A 530 -32.27 -0.60 3.66
C SER A 530 -32.83 -1.92 3.12
N SER A 531 -32.17 -2.56 2.15
CA SER A 531 -32.64 -3.78 1.47
C SER A 531 -31.60 -4.91 1.45
N SER A 532 -30.43 -4.74 2.07
CA SER A 532 -29.36 -5.74 2.11
C SER A 532 -28.73 -5.78 3.49
N PRO A 533 -28.39 -6.96 4.05
CA PRO A 533 -27.65 -7.03 5.31
C PRO A 533 -26.33 -6.27 5.24
N GLU A 534 -25.92 -5.68 6.37
CA GLU A 534 -24.61 -5.07 6.49
C GLU A 534 -23.48 -6.10 6.24
N PRO A 535 -22.34 -5.68 5.66
CA PRO A 535 -21.17 -6.54 5.55
C PRO A 535 -20.70 -7.01 6.94
N VAL A 536 -20.37 -8.29 7.06
CA VAL A 536 -19.98 -8.92 8.34
C VAL A 536 -18.60 -9.54 8.27
N VAL A 537 -17.99 -9.75 9.44
CA VAL A 537 -16.78 -10.57 9.60
C VAL A 537 -17.15 -11.84 10.34
N LEU A 538 -16.83 -12.98 9.74
CA LEU A 538 -17.11 -14.30 10.30
C LEU A 538 -15.81 -15.03 10.66
N ARG A 539 -15.76 -15.65 11.84
CA ARG A 539 -14.83 -16.77 12.10
C ARG A 539 -15.55 -18.08 11.84
N VAL A 540 -15.03 -18.87 10.92
CA VAL A 540 -15.59 -20.14 10.48
C VAL A 540 -14.65 -21.25 10.93
N ARG A 541 -15.14 -22.15 11.77
CA ARG A 541 -14.47 -23.41 12.08
C ARG A 541 -15.17 -24.55 11.36
N VAL A 542 -14.43 -25.21 10.50
CA VAL A 542 -14.87 -26.42 9.80
C VAL A 542 -14.42 -27.66 10.57
N GLY A 543 -14.84 -28.83 10.12
CA GLY A 543 -14.39 -30.10 10.66
C GLY A 543 -15.02 -31.28 9.95
N THR A 544 -14.74 -32.47 10.45
CA THR A 544 -15.11 -33.73 9.80
C THR A 544 -15.95 -34.61 10.71
N TYR A 545 -16.79 -35.46 10.14
CA TYR A 545 -17.41 -36.60 10.81
C TYR A 545 -17.03 -37.90 10.10
#